data_AF-A0A516GA65-F1
#
_entry.id   AF-A0A516GA65-F1
#
_cell.length_a   1.000
_cell.length_b   1.000
_cell.length_c   1.000
_cell.angle_alpha   90.00
_cell.angle_beta   90.00
_cell.angle_gamma   90.00
#
_symmetry.space_group_name_H-M   'P 1'
#
loop_
_entity.id
_entity.type
_entity.pdbx_description
1 polymer ?
#
loop_
_entity_poly.entity_id
_entity_poly.type
_entity_poly.pdbx_seq_one_letter_code
_entity_poly.pdbx_strand_id
1 'polypeptide(L)'
;MIDPGVELVAHGILMQREPSADVEICIGGVAESLPPQCSGPTLEGEFDWDTVEARSQSGVTWTDESYFAVGHYTAGEADEGTIALTRPVSADPPDGFTPPEFEDTGFPQLCDDPTADIADVDQAARTEGSGGFDEEQALQERLHTLDGYVTSWVSDGGPLMNVVVNSDPETARAALREVFQGPLCVVQRDLPSEEDARAAQEALSAEWDELQLLGAGSGGVTGVPSAYVTLADQATVDRIHELVSPWLTPDQIVINSALQPLE
;
A
#
# COMPACT_ATOMS: atom_id res chain seq x y z
N MET A 1 -15.73 2.53 -7.44
CA MET A 1 -15.79 3.74 -8.27
C MET A 1 -16.66 4.75 -7.54
N ILE A 2 -16.16 5.97 -7.37
CA ILE A 2 -16.82 7.01 -6.60
C ILE A 2 -17.32 8.09 -7.57
N ASP A 3 -18.54 8.59 -7.34
CA ASP A 3 -19.05 9.75 -8.09
C ASP A 3 -18.42 11.02 -7.52
N PRO A 4 -17.66 11.82 -8.30
CA PRO A 4 -17.03 13.05 -7.81
C PRO A 4 -18.04 14.13 -7.40
N GLY A 5 -19.32 13.99 -7.79
CA GLY A 5 -20.39 14.93 -7.45
C GLY A 5 -20.97 14.74 -6.04
N VAL A 6 -20.57 13.71 -5.30
CA VAL A 6 -21.05 13.47 -3.93
C VAL A 6 -20.18 14.18 -2.89
N GLU A 7 -20.71 14.28 -1.68
CA GLU A 7 -19.93 14.73 -0.53
C GLU A 7 -18.91 13.65 -0.16
N LEU A 8 -17.64 14.03 -0.02
CA LEU A 8 -16.52 13.14 0.25
C LEU A 8 -15.94 13.42 1.64
N VAL A 9 -15.34 12.39 2.21
CA VAL A 9 -14.60 12.43 3.46
C VAL A 9 -13.12 12.21 3.15
N ALA A 10 -12.30 13.15 3.59
CA ALA A 10 -10.85 13.02 3.70
C ALA A 10 -10.47 12.79 5.15
N HIS A 11 -9.46 11.95 5.40
CA HIS A 11 -8.93 11.69 6.73
C HIS A 11 -7.39 11.76 6.69
N GLY A 12 -6.81 12.67 7.47
CA GLY A 12 -5.38 12.95 7.41
C GLY A 12 -4.94 14.06 8.34
N ILE A 13 -3.64 14.31 8.42
CA ILE A 13 -3.12 15.45 9.20
C ILE A 13 -3.36 16.76 8.45
N LEU A 14 -3.62 17.84 9.18
CA LEU A 14 -3.75 19.17 8.61
C LEU A 14 -2.38 19.82 8.55
N MET A 15 -2.10 20.58 7.50
CA MET A 15 -0.83 21.27 7.33
C MET A 15 -1.02 22.64 6.67
N GLN A 16 -0.17 23.58 7.05
CA GLN A 16 0.01 24.85 6.38
C GLN A 16 1.52 25.10 6.28
N ARG A 17 2.05 25.11 5.05
CA ARG A 17 3.50 25.16 4.77
C ARG A 17 4.13 26.51 5.08
N GLU A 18 3.36 27.59 4.98
CA GLU A 18 3.76 28.92 5.38
C GLU A 18 2.53 29.74 5.83
N PRO A 19 2.69 30.81 6.63
CA PRO A 19 1.55 31.50 7.25
C PRO A 19 0.51 32.08 6.28
N SER A 20 0.86 32.27 5.01
CA SER A 20 -0.03 32.77 3.96
C SER A 20 -0.55 31.69 3.01
N ALA A 21 -0.09 30.46 3.14
CA ALA A 21 -0.57 29.34 2.33
C ALA A 21 -1.92 28.85 2.82
N ASP A 22 -2.68 28.24 1.92
CA ASP A 22 -3.90 27.53 2.29
C ASP A 22 -3.58 26.32 3.16
N VAL A 23 -4.56 25.90 3.95
CA VAL A 23 -4.45 24.67 4.74
C VAL A 23 -4.70 23.48 3.84
N GLU A 24 -3.83 22.49 3.87
CA GLU A 24 -3.96 21.23 3.16
C GLU A 24 -4.27 20.08 4.13
N ILE A 25 -5.00 19.07 3.66
CA ILE A 25 -5.15 17.80 4.38
C ILE A 25 -4.28 16.74 3.73
N CYS A 26 -3.32 16.23 4.48
CA CYS A 26 -2.40 15.21 4.03
C CYS A 26 -3.03 13.82 4.12
N ILE A 27 -3.44 13.30 2.97
CA ILE A 27 -4.17 12.03 2.82
C ILE A 27 -3.28 10.87 2.29
N GLY A 28 -1.98 11.12 2.12
CA GLY A 28 -0.96 10.15 1.70
C GLY A 28 0.05 9.81 2.79
N GLY A 29 1.17 9.20 2.41
CA GLY A 29 2.25 8.87 3.35
C GLY A 29 2.83 10.11 4.03
N VAL A 30 2.85 10.13 5.36
CA VAL A 30 3.49 11.19 6.15
C VAL A 30 4.90 10.76 6.50
N ALA A 31 5.90 11.50 6.04
CA ALA A 31 7.30 11.20 6.37
C ALA A 31 7.58 11.46 7.87
N GLU A 32 8.38 10.61 8.50
CA GLU A 32 8.87 10.79 9.88
C GLU A 32 9.91 11.93 9.95
N SER A 33 9.47 13.17 9.74
CA SER A 33 10.28 14.39 9.85
C SER A 33 9.60 15.45 10.70
N LEU A 34 10.37 16.46 11.14
CA LEU A 34 9.89 17.61 11.89
C LEU A 34 10.35 18.90 11.18
N PRO A 35 9.49 19.61 10.42
CA PRO A 35 8.07 19.32 10.14
C PRO A 35 7.86 18.05 9.28
N PRO A 36 6.68 17.40 9.34
CA PRO A 36 6.35 16.30 8.45
C PRO A 36 6.35 16.76 6.99
N GLN A 37 6.68 15.86 6.08
CA GLN A 37 6.56 16.10 4.65
C GLN A 37 5.39 15.27 4.12
N CYS A 38 4.37 15.96 3.64
CA CYS A 38 3.20 15.38 2.98
C CYS A 38 2.55 16.42 2.07
N SER A 39 1.73 15.95 1.14
CA SER A 39 0.90 16.72 0.23
C SER A 39 -0.54 16.22 0.30
N GLY A 40 -1.46 17.07 -0.13
CA GLY A 40 -2.83 16.68 -0.37
C GLY A 40 -3.70 17.87 -0.76
N PRO A 41 -5.02 17.66 -0.86
CA PRO A 41 -5.94 18.71 -1.26
C PRO A 41 -5.95 19.89 -0.27
N THR A 42 -6.07 21.10 -0.80
CA THR A 42 -6.34 22.31 -0.02
C THR A 42 -7.77 22.31 0.50
N LEU A 43 -7.98 22.88 1.67
CA LEU A 43 -9.28 23.07 2.28
C LEU A 43 -9.80 24.47 1.93
N GLU A 44 -10.90 24.53 1.19
CA GLU A 44 -11.62 25.77 0.93
C GLU A 44 -12.83 25.87 1.87
N GLY A 45 -12.91 26.94 2.66
CA GLY A 45 -14.01 27.17 3.59
C GLY A 45 -13.55 27.81 4.90
N GLU A 46 -14.44 27.79 5.90
CA GLU A 46 -14.10 28.30 7.23
C GLU A 46 -13.30 27.24 8.01
N PHE A 47 -12.03 27.55 8.28
CA PHE A 47 -11.15 26.76 9.14
C PHE A 47 -10.39 27.68 10.10
N ASP A 48 -10.22 27.24 11.35
CA ASP A 48 -9.47 27.95 12.37
C ASP A 48 -8.60 26.98 13.15
N TRP A 49 -7.30 27.28 13.26
CA TRP A 49 -6.32 26.51 14.01
C TRP A 49 -6.66 26.40 15.50
N ASP A 50 -7.45 27.32 16.06
CA ASP A 50 -7.91 27.25 17.45
C ASP A 50 -8.93 26.10 17.70
N THR A 51 -9.41 25.45 16.64
CA THR A 51 -10.35 24.32 16.73
C THR A 51 -9.67 22.95 16.77
N VAL A 52 -8.34 22.91 16.59
CA VAL A 52 -7.54 21.67 16.52
C VAL A 52 -6.28 21.78 17.38
N GLU A 53 -5.73 20.64 17.78
CA GLU A 53 -4.41 20.61 18.43
C GLU A 53 -3.30 20.67 17.37
N ALA A 54 -2.63 21.82 17.28
CA ALA A 54 -1.59 22.07 16.28
C ALA A 54 -0.21 22.38 16.88
N ARG A 55 0.83 22.00 16.15
CA ARG A 55 2.22 22.38 16.36
C ARG A 55 2.66 23.34 15.26
N SER A 56 3.59 24.23 15.59
CA SER A 56 4.20 25.12 14.61
C SER A 56 5.71 25.20 14.79
N GLN A 57 6.44 25.10 13.70
CA GLN A 57 7.90 25.25 13.66
C GLN A 57 8.35 25.74 12.28
N SER A 58 9.31 26.66 12.26
CA SER A 58 9.92 27.17 11.02
C SER A 58 8.90 27.73 10.01
N GLY A 59 7.77 28.27 10.48
CA GLY A 59 6.71 28.82 9.64
C GLY A 59 5.69 27.80 9.12
N VAL A 60 5.90 26.51 9.38
CA VAL A 60 4.96 25.43 9.08
C VAL A 60 4.09 25.18 10.31
N THR A 61 2.78 25.01 10.12
CA THR A 61 1.82 24.61 11.16
C THR A 61 1.18 23.29 10.75
N TRP A 62 1.06 22.33 11.67
CA TRP A 62 0.48 21.02 11.38
C TRP A 62 -0.18 20.38 12.60
N THR A 63 -1.04 19.38 12.40
CA THR A 63 -1.58 18.54 13.47
C THR A 63 -0.78 17.24 13.61
N ASP A 64 -0.67 16.72 14.84
CA ASP A 64 -0.06 15.41 15.08
C ASP A 64 -1.04 14.27 14.91
N GLU A 65 -2.30 14.55 15.21
CA GLU A 65 -3.42 13.64 15.00
C GLU A 65 -4.07 13.90 13.64
N SER A 66 -4.74 12.87 13.12
CA SER A 66 -5.53 12.99 11.89
C SER A 66 -6.92 13.54 12.19
N TYR A 67 -7.44 14.34 11.25
CA TYR A 67 -8.76 14.94 11.31
C TYR A 67 -9.56 14.57 10.06
N PHE A 68 -10.88 14.63 10.19
CA PHE A 68 -11.84 14.43 9.12
C PHE A 68 -12.25 15.77 8.50
N ALA A 69 -12.07 15.89 7.18
CA ALA A 69 -12.60 16.98 6.39
C ALA A 69 -13.71 16.45 5.47
N VAL A 70 -14.85 17.15 5.46
CA VAL A 70 -16.02 16.75 4.67
C VAL A 70 -16.35 17.86 3.68
N GLY A 71 -16.49 17.52 2.40
CA GLY A 71 -16.74 18.50 1.36
C GLY A 71 -16.85 17.95 -0.05
N HIS A 72 -16.89 18.86 -1.03
CA HIS A 72 -16.86 18.49 -2.45
C HIS A 72 -15.44 18.63 -2.98
N TYR A 73 -14.95 17.60 -3.65
CA TYR A 73 -13.61 17.60 -4.23
C TYR A 73 -13.63 18.14 -5.65
N THR A 74 -12.69 19.04 -5.95
CA THR A 74 -12.33 19.43 -7.30
C THR A 74 -10.88 19.04 -7.54
N ALA A 75 -10.64 18.19 -8.53
CA ALA A 75 -9.29 17.84 -8.95
C ALA A 75 -8.56 19.09 -9.47
N GLY A 76 -7.30 19.26 -9.06
CA GLY A 76 -6.38 20.26 -9.60
C GLY A 76 -5.27 19.60 -10.41
N GLU A 77 -4.16 20.31 -10.62
CA GLU A 77 -2.98 19.77 -11.31
C GLU A 77 -2.08 19.04 -10.29
N ALA A 78 -1.62 17.82 -10.60
CA ALA A 78 -0.80 16.97 -9.71
C ALA A 78 -1.49 16.61 -8.37
N ASP A 79 -0.73 16.45 -7.28
CA ASP A 79 -1.23 16.20 -5.91
C ASP A 79 -2.14 17.32 -5.38
N GLU A 80 -2.28 18.41 -6.14
CA GLU A 80 -3.05 19.59 -5.76
C GLU A 80 -4.51 19.40 -6.21
N GLY A 81 -5.43 19.54 -5.28
CA GLY A 81 -6.86 19.61 -5.51
C GLY A 81 -7.48 20.42 -4.40
N THR A 82 -8.80 20.62 -4.43
CA THR A 82 -9.47 21.43 -3.41
C THR A 82 -10.69 20.70 -2.89
N ILE A 83 -10.83 20.66 -1.56
CA ILE A 83 -12.03 20.21 -0.86
C ILE A 83 -12.76 21.45 -0.37
N ALA A 84 -13.88 21.76 -1.02
CA ALA A 84 -14.81 22.79 -0.54
C ALA A 84 -15.59 22.25 0.66
N LEU A 85 -15.18 22.66 1.86
CA LEU A 85 -15.73 22.21 3.13
C LEU A 85 -17.23 22.54 3.23
N THR A 86 -18.01 21.52 3.54
CA THR A 86 -19.44 21.63 3.82
C THR A 86 -19.72 21.65 5.32
N ARG A 87 -18.74 21.25 6.14
CA ARG A 87 -18.80 21.12 7.59
C ARG A 87 -17.45 21.51 8.20
N PRO A 88 -17.40 21.93 9.47
CA PRO A 88 -16.15 22.10 10.19
C PRO A 88 -15.35 20.79 10.25
N VAL A 89 -14.04 20.91 10.24
CA VAL A 89 -13.12 19.79 10.46
C VAL A 89 -13.33 19.20 11.86
N SER A 90 -13.21 17.88 11.98
CA SER A 90 -13.53 17.13 13.22
C SER A 90 -12.48 16.07 13.52
N ALA A 91 -12.19 15.81 14.80
CA ALA A 91 -11.39 14.67 15.23
C ALA A 91 -12.20 13.36 15.18
N ASP A 92 -13.52 13.45 15.34
CA ASP A 92 -14.43 12.32 15.28
C ASP A 92 -14.92 12.08 13.84
N PRO A 93 -15.13 10.80 13.44
CA PRO A 93 -15.66 10.47 12.12
C PRO A 93 -17.07 11.05 11.93
N PRO A 94 -17.40 11.56 10.73
CA PRO A 94 -18.72 12.14 10.48
C PRO A 94 -19.82 11.07 10.45
N ASP A 95 -21.05 11.46 10.82
CA ASP A 95 -22.22 10.59 10.70
C ASP A 95 -22.39 10.08 9.26
N GLY A 96 -22.60 8.77 9.10
CA GLY A 96 -22.72 8.12 7.79
C GLY A 96 -21.40 7.66 7.17
N PHE A 97 -20.26 7.99 7.78
CA PHE A 97 -18.97 7.50 7.33
C PHE A 97 -18.64 6.14 7.93
N THR A 98 -18.37 5.17 7.05
CA THR A 98 -17.81 3.87 7.42
C THR A 98 -16.36 3.83 6.92
N PRO A 99 -15.36 3.82 7.81
CA PRO A 99 -13.97 3.67 7.40
C PRO A 99 -13.79 2.39 6.58
N PRO A 100 -12.96 2.42 5.52
CA PRO A 100 -12.61 1.19 4.82
C PRO A 100 -11.93 0.20 5.78
N GLU A 101 -12.34 -1.06 5.72
CA GLU A 101 -11.66 -2.13 6.46
C GLU A 101 -10.33 -2.43 5.77
N PHE A 102 -9.22 -2.16 6.46
CA PHE A 102 -7.92 -2.66 6.06
C PHE A 102 -7.73 -4.04 6.65
N GLU A 103 -7.56 -5.06 5.81
CA GLU A 103 -7.19 -6.38 6.30
C GLU A 103 -5.73 -6.34 6.80
N ASP A 104 -5.54 -6.49 8.11
CA ASP A 104 -4.24 -6.85 8.65
C ASP A 104 -4.01 -8.34 8.36
N THR A 105 -3.37 -8.60 7.22
CA THR A 105 -3.11 -9.96 6.77
C THR A 105 -2.00 -10.66 7.54
N GLY A 106 -1.23 -9.94 8.38
CA GLY A 106 -0.06 -10.46 9.09
C GLY A 106 0.94 -11.18 8.18
N PHE A 107 1.74 -12.09 8.77
CA PHE A 107 2.65 -12.98 8.02
C PHE A 107 2.32 -14.46 8.25
N PRO A 108 1.21 -14.97 7.70
CA PRO A 108 0.68 -16.30 8.02
C PRO A 108 1.54 -17.41 7.41
N GLN A 109 1.51 -18.59 8.03
CA GLN A 109 2.04 -19.83 7.46
C GLN A 109 1.05 -20.40 6.43
N LEU A 110 1.53 -20.78 5.25
CA LEU A 110 0.67 -21.20 4.13
C LEU A 110 0.30 -22.69 4.10
N CYS A 111 1.06 -23.55 4.78
CA CYS A 111 0.91 -25.00 4.73
C CYS A 111 0.94 -25.62 6.12
N ASP A 112 0.34 -26.80 6.32
CA ASP A 112 0.27 -27.42 7.66
C ASP A 112 1.63 -27.90 8.18
N ASP A 113 2.48 -28.47 7.32
CA ASP A 113 3.81 -28.98 7.66
C ASP A 113 4.89 -28.41 6.73
N PRO A 114 5.62 -27.37 7.15
CA PRO A 114 6.67 -26.77 6.34
C PRO A 114 7.97 -27.58 6.32
N THR A 115 8.06 -28.64 7.14
CA THR A 115 9.25 -29.48 7.32
C THR A 115 9.09 -30.87 6.73
N ALA A 116 7.97 -31.15 6.06
CA ALA A 116 7.59 -32.49 5.58
C ALA A 116 8.67 -33.20 4.73
N ASP A 117 9.55 -32.44 4.08
CA ASP A 117 10.57 -32.90 3.13
C ASP A 117 12.02 -32.59 3.55
N ILE A 118 12.25 -32.17 4.79
CA ILE A 118 13.59 -31.97 5.34
C ILE A 118 13.88 -32.93 6.50
N ALA A 119 15.16 -33.22 6.69
CA ALA A 119 15.59 -33.96 7.87
C ALA A 119 15.35 -33.14 9.13
N ASP A 120 15.08 -33.82 10.24
CA ASP A 120 14.97 -33.19 11.56
C ASP A 120 16.35 -32.64 11.97
N VAL A 121 16.53 -31.33 11.77
CA VAL A 121 17.76 -30.58 12.05
C VAL A 121 17.45 -29.38 12.93
N ASP A 122 18.40 -29.02 13.79
CA ASP A 122 18.31 -27.81 14.60
C ASP A 122 18.39 -26.56 13.70
N GLN A 123 17.22 -25.95 13.46
CA GLN A 123 17.09 -24.79 12.58
C GLN A 123 17.82 -23.55 13.12
N ALA A 124 17.91 -23.40 14.45
CA ALA A 124 18.62 -22.27 15.04
C ALA A 124 20.13 -22.39 14.83
N ALA A 125 20.66 -23.60 14.97
CA ALA A 125 22.06 -23.89 14.67
C ALA A 125 22.37 -23.79 13.16
N ARG A 126 21.43 -24.15 12.27
CA ARG A 126 21.60 -24.04 10.81
C ARG A 126 21.83 -22.60 10.37
N THR A 127 21.04 -21.67 10.91
CA THR A 127 21.09 -20.26 10.51
C THR A 127 22.15 -19.45 11.28
N GLU A 128 22.95 -20.09 12.13
CA GLU A 128 23.97 -19.39 12.92
C GLU A 128 25.19 -19.01 12.06
N GLY A 129 25.58 -17.72 12.10
CA GLY A 129 26.77 -17.23 11.40
C GLY A 129 26.57 -17.02 9.89
N SER A 130 27.68 -16.95 9.15
CA SER A 130 27.66 -16.58 7.72
C SER A 130 26.96 -17.62 6.83
N GLY A 131 26.95 -18.89 7.23
CA GLY A 131 26.30 -19.95 6.44
C GLY A 131 24.78 -19.77 6.31
N GLY A 132 24.12 -19.27 7.36
CA GLY A 132 22.69 -18.95 7.31
C GLY A 132 22.39 -17.78 6.38
N PHE A 133 23.25 -16.75 6.39
CA PHE A 133 23.12 -15.60 5.49
C PHE A 133 23.33 -15.98 4.02
N ASP A 134 24.34 -16.81 3.75
CA ASP A 134 24.63 -17.30 2.39
C ASP A 134 23.46 -18.13 1.84
N GLU A 135 22.83 -18.95 2.69
CA GLU A 135 21.65 -19.75 2.32
C GLU A 135 20.42 -18.87 2.04
N GLU A 136 20.18 -17.85 2.87
CA GLU A 136 19.09 -16.89 2.66
C GLU A 136 19.30 -16.09 1.37
N GLN A 137 20.52 -15.63 1.09
CA GLN A 137 20.85 -14.96 -0.17
C GLN A 137 20.62 -15.87 -1.38
N ALA A 138 21.10 -17.12 -1.34
CA ALA A 138 20.91 -18.07 -2.42
C ALA A 138 19.41 -18.37 -2.66
N LEU A 139 18.61 -18.43 -1.60
CA LEU A 139 17.16 -18.57 -1.70
C LEU A 139 16.53 -17.36 -2.39
N GLN A 140 16.88 -16.13 -1.99
CA GLN A 140 16.36 -14.91 -2.63
C GLN A 140 16.70 -14.85 -4.12
N GLU A 141 17.96 -15.13 -4.49
CA GLU A 141 18.37 -15.21 -5.89
C GLU A 141 17.59 -16.29 -6.67
N ARG A 142 17.30 -17.42 -6.03
CA ARG A 142 16.53 -18.50 -6.65
C ARG A 142 15.06 -18.12 -6.85
N LEU A 143 14.45 -17.40 -5.91
CA LEU A 143 13.06 -16.93 -6.01
C LEU A 143 12.86 -16.01 -7.22
N HIS A 144 13.77 -15.06 -7.45
CA HIS A 144 13.69 -14.14 -8.60
C HIS A 144 13.87 -14.82 -9.96
N THR A 145 14.36 -16.07 -10.00
CA THR A 145 14.53 -16.86 -11.23
C THR A 145 13.53 -18.00 -11.34
N LEU A 146 12.59 -18.08 -10.39
CA LEU A 146 11.59 -19.13 -10.34
C LEU A 146 10.47 -18.81 -11.31
N ASP A 147 10.15 -19.78 -12.17
CA ASP A 147 9.02 -19.66 -13.10
C ASP A 147 7.72 -19.44 -12.31
N GLY A 148 6.98 -18.40 -12.67
CA GLY A 148 5.72 -18.07 -12.02
C GLY A 148 5.83 -17.60 -10.58
N TYR A 149 6.99 -17.08 -10.13
CA TYR A 149 7.10 -16.46 -8.81
C TYR A 149 6.13 -15.29 -8.65
N VAL A 150 5.38 -15.26 -7.54
CA VAL A 150 4.41 -14.19 -7.22
C VAL A 150 4.90 -13.36 -6.04
N THR A 151 5.15 -14.00 -4.90
CA THR A 151 5.64 -13.33 -3.68
C THR A 151 6.21 -14.34 -2.69
N SER A 152 6.96 -13.86 -1.70
CA SER A 152 7.42 -14.65 -0.56
C SER A 152 7.53 -13.82 0.70
N TRP A 153 7.43 -14.48 1.86
CA TRP A 153 7.63 -13.85 3.16
C TRP A 153 8.06 -14.87 4.22
N VAL A 154 8.66 -14.35 5.29
CA VAL A 154 8.94 -15.12 6.50
C VAL A 154 7.77 -14.98 7.48
N SER A 155 7.26 -16.08 8.03
CA SER A 155 6.17 -16.03 9.01
C SER A 155 6.58 -15.39 10.34
N ASP A 156 5.63 -14.79 11.02
CA ASP A 156 5.84 -14.26 12.37
C ASP A 156 6.34 -15.35 13.33
N GLY A 157 7.44 -15.06 14.05
CA GLY A 157 7.93 -15.92 15.12
C GLY A 157 8.78 -17.13 14.72
N GLY A 158 9.21 -17.26 13.45
CA GLY A 158 10.12 -18.34 13.06
C GLY A 158 10.75 -18.16 11.68
N PRO A 159 11.78 -18.95 11.32
CA PRO A 159 12.51 -18.85 10.05
C PRO A 159 11.76 -19.52 8.88
N LEU A 160 10.43 -19.59 8.95
CA LEU A 160 9.60 -20.26 7.97
C LEU A 160 9.46 -19.38 6.73
N MET A 161 9.95 -19.86 5.59
CA MET A 161 9.71 -19.22 4.30
C MET A 161 8.39 -19.68 3.70
N ASN A 162 7.57 -18.73 3.27
CA ASN A 162 6.36 -18.94 2.47
C ASN A 162 6.60 -18.42 1.06
N VAL A 163 6.21 -19.19 0.06
CA VAL A 163 6.34 -18.83 -1.35
C VAL A 163 5.02 -19.06 -2.04
N VAL A 164 4.58 -18.08 -2.81
CA VAL A 164 3.44 -18.17 -3.70
C VAL A 164 3.97 -18.20 -5.13
N VAL A 165 3.50 -19.17 -5.90
CA VAL A 165 3.72 -19.26 -7.35
C VAL A 165 2.38 -19.31 -8.09
N ASN A 166 2.36 -18.92 -9.36
CA ASN A 166 1.24 -19.19 -10.26
C ASN A 166 1.51 -20.39 -11.18
N SER A 167 2.73 -20.93 -11.15
CA SER A 167 3.16 -22.17 -11.80
C SER A 167 2.98 -23.40 -10.90
N ASP A 168 3.53 -24.56 -11.29
CA ASP A 168 3.46 -25.80 -10.51
C ASP A 168 4.24 -25.71 -9.19
N PRO A 169 3.57 -25.80 -8.01
CA PRO A 169 4.21 -25.62 -6.72
C PRO A 169 5.16 -26.77 -6.34
N GLU A 170 4.96 -27.98 -6.88
CA GLU A 170 5.85 -29.12 -6.62
C GLU A 170 7.21 -28.94 -7.32
N THR A 171 7.18 -28.55 -8.60
CA THR A 171 8.39 -28.18 -9.36
C THR A 171 9.11 -27.01 -8.70
N ALA A 172 8.37 -25.98 -8.29
CA ALA A 172 8.93 -24.84 -7.59
C ALA A 172 9.60 -25.22 -6.26
N ARG A 173 8.95 -26.06 -5.46
CA ARG A 173 9.50 -26.58 -4.21
C ARG A 173 10.79 -27.36 -4.44
N ALA A 174 10.81 -28.25 -5.42
CA ALA A 174 12.01 -29.04 -5.76
C ALA A 174 13.19 -28.13 -6.14
N ALA A 175 12.93 -27.09 -6.93
CA ALA A 175 13.91 -26.09 -7.32
C ALA A 175 14.49 -25.28 -6.13
N LEU A 176 13.64 -24.88 -5.18
CA LEU A 176 14.08 -24.13 -3.99
C LEU A 176 14.88 -25.03 -3.03
N ARG A 177 14.55 -26.32 -2.96
CA ARG A 177 15.27 -27.30 -2.12
C ARG A 177 16.72 -27.56 -2.55
N GLU A 178 17.12 -27.16 -3.75
CA GLU A 178 18.52 -27.21 -4.17
C GLU A 178 19.42 -26.24 -3.38
N VAL A 179 18.83 -25.16 -2.85
CA VAL A 179 19.55 -24.08 -2.15
C VAL A 179 19.08 -23.86 -0.72
N PHE A 180 17.88 -24.32 -0.35
CA PHE A 180 17.26 -24.02 0.95
C PHE A 180 16.81 -25.28 1.72
N GLN A 181 17.32 -25.42 2.94
CA GLN A 181 17.11 -26.53 3.86
C GLN A 181 16.27 -26.14 5.09
N GLY A 182 15.71 -24.93 5.12
CA GLY A 182 14.81 -24.47 6.19
C GLY A 182 13.34 -24.88 6.00
N PRO A 183 12.46 -24.54 6.95
CA PRO A 183 11.02 -24.76 6.82
C PRO A 183 10.49 -23.95 5.61
N LEU A 184 9.75 -24.60 4.73
CA LEU A 184 9.28 -24.02 3.46
C LEU A 184 7.83 -24.41 3.20
N CYS A 185 6.98 -23.43 2.96
CA CYS A 185 5.68 -23.61 2.33
C CYS A 185 5.71 -23.04 0.91
N VAL A 186 5.26 -23.82 -0.06
CA VAL A 186 5.07 -23.37 -1.45
C VAL A 186 3.64 -23.68 -1.82
N VAL A 187 2.89 -22.68 -2.26
CA VAL A 187 1.49 -22.84 -2.69
C VAL A 187 1.28 -22.19 -4.04
N GLN A 188 0.30 -22.70 -4.78
CA GLN A 188 -0.13 -22.11 -6.03
C GLN A 188 -1.30 -21.15 -5.78
N ARG A 189 -1.27 -19.97 -6.41
CA ARG A 189 -2.42 -19.05 -6.50
C ARG A 189 -2.53 -18.51 -7.92
N ASP A 190 -3.76 -18.22 -8.34
CA ASP A 190 -4.04 -17.58 -9.62
C ASP A 190 -3.83 -16.07 -9.49
N LEU A 191 -2.56 -15.65 -9.49
CA LEU A 191 -2.11 -14.28 -9.28
C LEU A 191 -1.07 -13.90 -10.35
N PRO A 192 -0.93 -12.60 -10.67
CA PRO A 192 0.11 -12.13 -11.56
C PRO A 192 1.50 -12.49 -11.02
N SER A 193 2.48 -12.65 -11.91
CA SER A 193 3.87 -12.85 -11.49
C SER A 193 4.43 -11.57 -10.83
N GLU A 194 5.50 -11.71 -10.03
CA GLU A 194 6.21 -10.55 -9.46
C GLU A 194 6.73 -9.62 -10.56
N GLU A 195 7.17 -10.18 -11.68
CA GLU A 195 7.63 -9.41 -12.83
C GLU A 195 6.50 -8.56 -13.44
N ASP A 196 5.33 -9.15 -13.63
CA ASP A 196 4.14 -8.46 -14.14
C ASP A 196 3.64 -7.39 -13.14
N ALA A 197 3.60 -7.74 -11.85
CA ALA A 197 3.23 -6.82 -10.78
C ALA A 197 4.15 -5.60 -10.70
N ARG A 198 5.47 -5.81 -10.81
CA ARG A 198 6.48 -4.74 -10.83
C ARG A 198 6.36 -3.88 -12.08
N ALA A 199 6.17 -4.50 -13.25
CA ALA A 199 6.00 -3.75 -14.49
C ALA A 199 4.73 -2.88 -14.47
N ALA A 200 3.63 -3.40 -13.92
CA ALA A 200 2.41 -2.62 -13.69
C ALA A 200 2.64 -1.46 -12.70
N GLN A 201 3.35 -1.71 -11.59
CA GLN A 201 3.72 -0.66 -10.63
C GLN A 201 4.57 0.45 -11.28
N GLU A 202 5.55 0.08 -12.10
CA GLU A 202 6.39 1.02 -12.85
C GLU A 202 5.56 1.86 -13.83
N ALA A 203 4.62 1.24 -14.54
CA ALA A 203 3.72 1.95 -15.46
C ALA A 203 2.82 2.96 -14.75
N LEU A 204 2.27 2.60 -13.59
CA LEU A 204 1.47 3.52 -12.76
C LEU A 204 2.31 4.67 -12.22
N SER A 205 3.52 4.36 -11.75
CA SER A 205 4.43 5.37 -11.17
C SER A 205 4.93 6.37 -12.22
N ALA A 206 4.97 5.99 -13.49
CA ALA A 206 5.32 6.90 -14.59
C ALA A 206 4.24 7.98 -14.83
N GLU A 207 2.99 7.71 -14.43
CA GLU A 207 1.83 8.59 -14.59
C GLU A 207 1.37 9.17 -13.24
N TRP A 208 2.30 9.32 -12.28
CA TRP A 208 2.03 9.71 -10.88
C TRP A 208 1.09 10.92 -10.76
N ASP A 209 1.45 12.03 -11.43
CA ASP A 209 0.70 13.28 -11.36
C ASP A 209 -0.65 13.19 -12.08
N GLU A 210 -0.72 12.48 -13.21
CA GLU A 210 -1.96 12.30 -13.99
C GLU A 210 -2.99 11.50 -13.20
N LEU A 211 -2.55 10.48 -12.47
CA LEU A 211 -3.40 9.60 -11.66
C LEU A 211 -3.66 10.13 -10.25
N GLN A 212 -3.02 11.24 -9.86
CA GLN A 212 -2.97 11.72 -8.47
C GLN A 212 -2.65 10.58 -7.49
N LEU A 213 -1.59 9.84 -7.83
CA LEU A 213 -1.18 8.64 -7.13
C LEU A 213 -0.59 9.01 -5.77
N LEU A 214 -1.02 8.32 -4.73
CA LEU A 214 -0.46 8.40 -3.37
C LEU A 214 0.52 7.24 -3.10
N GLY A 215 0.42 6.18 -3.90
CA GLY A 215 1.35 5.06 -3.89
C GLY A 215 0.92 3.95 -4.84
N ALA A 216 1.88 3.12 -5.24
CA ALA A 216 1.62 1.85 -5.92
C ALA A 216 2.46 0.75 -5.29
N GLY A 217 1.82 -0.40 -5.05
CA GLY A 217 2.43 -1.58 -4.46
C GLY A 217 2.33 -2.78 -5.41
N SER A 218 3.36 -3.61 -5.44
CA SER A 218 3.39 -4.86 -6.21
C SER A 218 2.66 -6.04 -5.53
N GLY A 219 2.15 -5.84 -4.31
CA GLY A 219 1.22 -6.77 -3.65
C GLY A 219 1.72 -7.46 -2.37
N GLY A 220 2.94 -7.21 -1.91
CA GLY A 220 3.40 -7.64 -0.58
C GLY A 220 3.08 -9.11 -0.27
N VAL A 221 2.51 -9.38 0.90
CA VAL A 221 2.13 -10.75 1.34
C VAL A 221 0.87 -11.29 0.67
N THR A 222 0.03 -10.44 0.09
CA THR A 222 -1.20 -10.87 -0.60
C THR A 222 -0.89 -11.37 -2.00
N GLY A 223 0.17 -10.83 -2.62
CA GLY A 223 0.53 -11.05 -4.03
C GLY A 223 -0.40 -10.31 -4.99
N VAL A 224 -1.23 -9.38 -4.50
CA VAL A 224 -2.18 -8.61 -5.31
C VAL A 224 -1.68 -7.17 -5.43
N PRO A 225 -1.27 -6.71 -6.63
CA PRO A 225 -0.92 -5.31 -6.88
C PRO A 225 -1.99 -4.34 -6.41
N SER A 226 -1.57 -3.15 -5.98
CA SER A 226 -2.47 -2.12 -5.47
C SER A 226 -2.06 -0.73 -5.94
N ALA A 227 -3.04 0.10 -6.29
CA ALA A 227 -2.89 1.53 -6.51
C ALA A 227 -3.62 2.31 -5.42
N TYR A 228 -3.00 3.33 -4.86
CA TYR A 228 -3.60 4.27 -3.93
C TYR A 228 -3.67 5.62 -4.64
N VAL A 229 -4.87 6.16 -4.81
CA VAL A 229 -5.11 7.43 -5.50
C VAL A 229 -5.88 8.39 -4.60
N THR A 230 -5.79 9.68 -4.88
CA THR A 230 -6.64 10.69 -4.20
C THR A 230 -8.12 10.36 -4.34
N LEU A 231 -8.60 10.14 -5.58
CA LEU A 231 -9.98 9.78 -5.87
C LEU A 231 -10.07 8.67 -6.92
N ALA A 232 -10.69 7.54 -6.56
CA ALA A 232 -10.98 6.43 -7.47
C ALA A 232 -12.32 6.62 -8.22
N ASP A 233 -12.42 7.69 -9.01
CA ASP A 233 -13.55 7.91 -9.92
C ASP A 233 -13.50 6.99 -11.15
N GLN A 234 -14.51 7.07 -12.02
CA GLN A 234 -14.58 6.24 -13.22
C GLN A 234 -13.39 6.48 -14.17
N ALA A 235 -12.99 7.74 -14.38
CA ALA A 235 -11.94 8.09 -15.31
C ALA A 235 -10.58 7.58 -14.81
N THR A 236 -10.28 7.77 -13.52
CA THR A 236 -9.08 7.26 -12.87
C THR A 236 -9.02 5.73 -12.91
N VAL A 237 -10.12 5.06 -12.57
CA VAL A 237 -10.19 3.58 -12.59
C VAL A 237 -10.00 3.02 -14.01
N ASP A 238 -10.66 3.61 -15.01
CA ASP A 238 -10.50 3.19 -16.41
C ASP A 238 -9.08 3.40 -16.90
N ARG A 239 -8.46 4.53 -16.53
CA ARG A 239 -7.07 4.84 -16.89
C ARG A 239 -6.07 3.89 -16.26
N ILE A 240 -6.25 3.57 -14.97
CA ILE A 240 -5.43 2.55 -14.28
C ILE A 240 -5.54 1.21 -15.01
N HIS A 241 -6.76 0.74 -15.30
CA HIS A 241 -6.96 -0.52 -16.01
C HIS A 241 -6.33 -0.52 -17.41
N GLU A 242 -6.42 0.59 -18.14
CA GLU A 242 -5.76 0.73 -19.44
C GLU A 242 -4.24 0.55 -19.31
N LEU A 243 -3.62 1.28 -18.38
CA LEU A 243 -2.17 1.28 -18.16
C LEU A 243 -1.63 -0.10 -17.77
N VAL A 244 -2.34 -0.82 -16.90
CA VAL A 244 -1.88 -2.12 -16.39
C VAL A 244 -2.30 -3.31 -17.25
N SER A 245 -3.20 -3.12 -18.22
CA SER A 245 -3.75 -4.19 -19.07
C SER A 245 -2.73 -5.07 -19.82
N PRO A 246 -1.47 -4.63 -20.11
CA PRO A 246 -0.47 -5.53 -20.67
C PRO A 246 -0.03 -6.66 -19.72
N TRP A 247 -0.21 -6.47 -18.41
CA TRP A 247 0.30 -7.35 -17.35
C TRP A 247 -0.80 -7.92 -16.45
N LEU A 248 -1.83 -7.12 -16.17
CA LEU A 248 -2.88 -7.44 -15.20
C LEU A 248 -4.27 -7.43 -15.84
N THR A 249 -5.13 -8.31 -15.35
CA THR A 249 -6.58 -8.19 -15.54
C THR A 249 -7.17 -7.22 -14.50
N PRO A 250 -8.37 -6.64 -14.73
CA PRO A 250 -8.98 -5.70 -13.79
C PRO A 250 -9.19 -6.24 -12.38
N ASP A 251 -9.39 -7.56 -12.22
CA ASP A 251 -9.54 -8.24 -10.94
C ASP A 251 -8.22 -8.56 -10.22
N GLN A 252 -7.08 -8.35 -10.89
CA GLN A 252 -5.74 -8.57 -10.35
C GLN A 252 -5.09 -7.29 -9.80
N ILE A 253 -5.84 -6.20 -9.66
CA ILE A 253 -5.37 -4.97 -9.02
C ILE A 253 -6.44 -4.41 -8.07
N VAL A 254 -6.01 -3.99 -6.87
CA VAL A 254 -6.86 -3.28 -5.92
C VAL A 254 -6.63 -1.77 -6.06
N ILE A 255 -7.69 -1.01 -6.30
CA ILE A 255 -7.63 0.45 -6.40
C ILE A 255 -8.26 1.06 -5.15
N ASN A 256 -7.44 1.70 -4.33
CA ASN A 256 -7.83 2.36 -3.09
C ASN A 256 -7.96 3.86 -3.31
N SER A 257 -9.04 4.44 -2.79
CA SER A 257 -9.28 5.88 -2.80
C SER A 257 -8.96 6.45 -1.42
N ALA A 258 -8.24 7.56 -1.34
CA ALA A 258 -8.07 8.26 -0.07
C ALA A 258 -9.31 9.07 0.31
N LEU A 259 -9.98 9.66 -0.69
CA LEU A 259 -11.29 10.29 -0.51
C LEU A 259 -12.38 9.22 -0.59
N GLN A 260 -13.25 9.20 0.41
CA GLN A 260 -14.32 8.22 0.54
C GLN A 260 -15.69 8.88 0.42
N PRO A 261 -16.70 8.24 -0.20
CA PRO A 261 -18.04 8.80 -0.25
C PRO A 261 -18.67 8.85 1.15
N LEU A 262 -19.41 9.92 1.42
CA LEU A 262 -20.30 9.99 2.58
C LEU A 262 -21.71 9.55 2.16
N GLU A 263 -22.24 8.49 2.80
CA GLU A 263 -23.57 7.92 2.48
C GLU A 263 -24.74 8.64 3.15
#